data_AF-A0A5E6RYI2-F1
#
_entry.id   AF-A0A5E6RYI2-F1
#
_cell.length_a   1.000
_cell.length_b   1.000
_cell.length_c   1.000
_cell.angle_alpha   90.00
_cell.angle_beta   90.00
_cell.angle_gamma   90.00
#
_symmetry.space_group_name_H-M   'P 1'
#
loop_
_entity.id
_entity.type
_entity.pdbx_description
1 polymer ?
#
loop_
_entity_poly.entity_id
_entity_poly.type
_entity_poly.pdbx_seq_one_letter_code
_entity_poly.pdbx_strand_id
1 'polypeptide(L)'
;MVYLAGTPAGAMLEILVHMEIDQEDLPETLQLLKVEVPDAISLAPAPVLKPNWAFEVNHTKGIGDSFLKGCPALLLPVPSAIMPHTLNYLFNPMHLDSVKAVITVEPFRLDNRLIKKT
;
A
#
# COMPACT_ATOMS: atom_id res chain seq x y z
N MET A 1 -10.75 3.09 -1.56
CA MET A 1 -9.47 2.55 -2.07
C MET A 1 -8.73 1.95 -0.90
N VAL A 2 -8.04 0.84 -1.11
CA VAL A 2 -7.17 0.23 -0.09
C VAL A 2 -5.73 0.34 -0.59
N TYR A 3 -4.84 0.85 0.26
CA TYR A 3 -3.42 0.92 -0.02
C TYR A 3 -2.74 -0.33 0.52
N LEU A 4 -2.05 -1.06 -0.35
CA LEU A 4 -1.37 -2.31 -0.01
C LEU A 4 0.12 -2.14 -0.29
N ALA A 5 0.98 -2.73 0.54
CA ALA A 5 2.38 -2.91 0.17
C ALA A 5 2.60 -4.27 -0.48
N GLY A 6 3.61 -4.39 -1.34
CA GLY A 6 3.97 -5.67 -1.95
C GLY A 6 4.54 -6.71 -0.96
N THR A 7 4.93 -6.28 0.24
CA THR A 7 5.44 -7.16 1.30
C THR A 7 5.03 -6.66 2.69
N PRO A 8 4.99 -7.53 3.72
CA PRO A 8 4.75 -7.10 5.11
C PRO A 8 5.77 -6.08 5.62
N ALA A 9 7.05 -6.24 5.25
CA ALA A 9 8.11 -5.30 5.61
C ALA A 9 7.88 -3.91 4.98
N GLY A 10 7.42 -3.87 3.72
CA GLY A 10 7.03 -2.62 3.05
C GLY A 10 5.85 -1.94 3.72
N ALA A 11 4.81 -2.70 4.12
CA ALA A 11 3.66 -2.15 4.84
C ALA A 11 4.10 -1.51 6.17
N MET A 12 5.00 -2.18 6.88
CA MET A 12 5.56 -1.65 8.12
C MET A 12 6.34 -0.35 7.88
N LEU A 13 7.20 -0.32 6.86
CA LEU A 13 8.00 0.86 6.53
C LEU A 13 7.12 2.07 6.18
N GLU A 14 6.07 1.85 5.39
CA GLU A 14 5.12 2.90 5.03
C GLU A 14 4.41 3.47 6.26
N ILE A 15 3.98 2.62 7.21
CA ILE A 15 3.35 3.03 8.46
C ILE A 15 4.32 3.85 9.32
N LEU A 16 5.53 3.34 9.56
CA LEU A 16 6.51 4.00 10.44
C LEU A 16 6.93 5.38 9.92
N VAL A 17 7.12 5.52 8.61
CA VAL A 17 7.57 6.79 8.02
C VAL A 17 6.42 7.79 7.90
N HIS A 18 5.25 7.36 7.42
CA HIS A 18 4.16 8.31 7.13
C HIS A 18 3.29 8.67 8.33
N MET A 19 3.21 7.81 9.35
CA MET A 19 2.42 8.14 10.53
C MET A 19 3.20 8.98 11.53
N GLU A 20 4.51 9.17 11.34
CA GLU A 20 5.40 9.84 12.31
C GLU A 20 5.25 9.28 13.74
N ILE A 21 4.80 8.03 13.85
CA ILE A 21 4.45 7.38 15.11
C ILE A 21 5.69 6.68 15.66
N ASP A 22 6.09 7.10 16.86
CA ASP A 22 7.04 6.36 17.67
C ASP A 22 6.45 5.00 18.05
N GLN A 23 7.31 4.01 18.31
CA GLN A 23 6.85 2.64 18.63
C GLN A 23 5.76 2.59 19.72
N GLU A 24 5.86 3.49 20.70
CA GLU A 24 4.97 3.54 21.87
C GLU A 24 3.56 4.04 21.53
N ASP A 25 3.42 4.72 20.40
CA ASP A 25 2.16 5.28 19.91
C ASP A 25 1.48 4.39 18.84
N LEU A 26 2.11 3.25 18.48
CA LEU A 26 1.48 2.27 17.59
C LEU A 26 0.25 1.67 18.27
N PRO A 27 -0.94 1.75 17.65
CA PRO A 27 -2.13 1.16 18.23
C PRO A 27 -1.94 -0.34 18.47
N GLU A 28 -2.27 -0.81 19.68
CA GLU A 28 -2.27 -2.25 20.00
C GLU A 28 -3.22 -3.06 19.10
N THR A 29 -4.18 -2.36 18.47
CA THR A 29 -5.13 -2.91 17.50
C THR A 29 -4.55 -3.03 16.09
N LEU A 30 -3.29 -2.68 15.86
CA LEU A 30 -2.68 -2.80 14.53
C LEU A 30 -2.56 -4.28 14.14
N GLN A 31 -3.08 -4.61 12.97
CA GLN A 31 -3.06 -5.97 12.44
C GLN A 31 -2.44 -5.98 11.05
N LEU A 32 -1.74 -7.06 10.73
CA LEU A 32 -1.31 -7.31 9.37
C LEU A 32 -2.47 -7.95 8.62
N LEU A 33 -2.93 -7.31 7.54
CA LEU A 33 -3.92 -7.89 6.64
C LEU A 33 -3.21 -8.49 5.43
N LYS A 34 -3.22 -9.82 5.34
CA LYS A 34 -2.79 -10.51 4.13
C LYS A 34 -3.95 -10.49 3.14
N VAL A 35 -3.74 -9.86 1.98
CA VAL A 35 -4.69 -9.83 0.87
C VAL A 35 -4.17 -10.74 -0.23
N GLU A 36 -4.85 -11.85 -0.46
CA GLU A 36 -4.52 -12.81 -1.51
C GLU A 36 -5.52 -12.68 -2.65
N VAL A 37 -5.03 -12.61 -3.89
CA VAL A 37 -5.85 -12.50 -5.10
C VAL A 37 -5.40 -13.57 -6.10
N PRO A 38 -6.29 -14.11 -6.95
CA PRO A 38 -5.90 -15.04 -8.00
C PRO A 38 -4.91 -14.43 -8.99
N ASP A 39 -3.98 -15.22 -9.53
CA ASP A 39 -2.98 -14.74 -10.52
C ASP A 39 -3.61 -14.11 -11.78
N ALA A 40 -4.84 -14.52 -12.13
CA ALA A 40 -5.57 -14.06 -13.31
C ALA A 40 -6.32 -12.73 -13.12
N ILE A 41 -6.10 -12.00 -12.02
CA ILE A 41 -6.75 -10.70 -11.79
C ILE A 41 -6.17 -9.59 -12.68
N SER A 42 -7.00 -8.58 -12.94
CA SER A 42 -6.59 -7.42 -13.73
C SER A 42 -5.61 -6.53 -12.96
N LEU A 43 -4.47 -6.26 -13.60
CA LEU A 43 -3.44 -5.33 -13.14
C LEU A 43 -3.32 -4.20 -14.16
N ALA A 44 -3.51 -2.96 -13.71
CA ALA A 44 -3.25 -1.80 -14.55
C ALA A 44 -1.73 -1.63 -14.78
N PRO A 45 -1.32 -1.05 -15.92
CA PRO A 45 0.07 -0.67 -16.13
C PRO A 45 0.55 0.29 -15.04
N ALA A 46 1.80 0.16 -14.62
CA ALA A 46 2.41 1.12 -13.71
C ALA A 46 2.37 2.53 -14.34
N PRO A 47 2.04 3.58 -13.57
CA PRO A 47 1.96 4.93 -14.10
C PRO A 47 3.34 5.46 -14.47
N VAL A 48 3.42 6.26 -15.53
CA VAL A 48 4.62 7.03 -15.86
C VAL A 48 4.68 8.22 -14.93
N LEU A 49 5.64 8.21 -14.00
CA LEU A 49 5.83 9.26 -13.01
C LEU A 49 6.94 10.21 -13.44
N LYS A 50 6.72 11.51 -13.20
CA LYS A 50 7.72 12.55 -13.45
C LYS A 50 8.87 12.46 -12.43
N PRO A 51 10.05 13.06 -12.72
CA PRO A 51 11.06 13.29 -11.70
C PRO A 51 10.45 14.00 -10.48
N ASN A 52 10.93 13.66 -9.28
CA ASN A 52 10.45 14.21 -8.00
C ASN A 52 8.95 13.98 -7.71
N TRP A 53 8.30 13.02 -8.37
CA TRP A 53 6.88 12.70 -8.17
C TRP A 53 6.48 12.50 -6.71
N ALA A 54 7.41 12.02 -5.87
CA ALA A 54 7.18 11.78 -4.44
C ALA A 54 6.79 13.07 -3.68
N PHE A 55 7.20 14.24 -4.18
CA PHE A 55 6.87 15.54 -3.60
C PHE A 55 5.66 16.21 -4.29
N GLU A 56 5.17 15.63 -5.38
CA GLU A 56 4.10 16.18 -6.22
C GLU A 56 2.75 15.53 -5.86
N VAL A 57 2.23 15.86 -4.68
CA VAL A 57 1.01 15.25 -4.10
C VAL A 57 -0.21 15.35 -5.02
N ASN A 58 -0.39 16.48 -5.72
CA ASN A 58 -1.51 16.64 -6.63
C ASN A 58 -1.40 15.75 -7.87
N HIS A 59 -0.18 15.50 -8.34
CA HIS A 59 0.07 14.63 -9.48
C HIS A 59 -0.26 13.17 -9.15
N THR A 60 0.23 12.67 -8.01
CA THR A 60 -0.01 11.29 -7.58
C THR A 60 -1.48 11.04 -7.23
N LYS A 61 -2.13 11.99 -6.56
CA LYS A 61 -3.59 11.95 -6.31
C LYS A 61 -4.39 11.88 -7.61
N GLY A 62 -4.05 12.73 -8.59
CA GLY A 62 -4.75 12.72 -9.89
C GLY A 62 -4.66 11.38 -10.62
N ILE A 63 -3.51 10.69 -10.53
CA ILE A 63 -3.34 9.33 -11.08
C ILE A 63 -4.25 8.34 -10.34
N GLY A 64 -4.23 8.34 -9.01
CA GLY A 64 -5.07 7.45 -8.20
C GLY A 64 -6.56 7.67 -8.42
N ASP A 65 -7.00 8.92 -8.47
CA ASP A 65 -8.39 9.30 -8.73
C ASP A 65 -8.85 8.80 -10.11
N SER A 66 -8.01 8.98 -11.13
CA SER A 66 -8.32 8.53 -12.50
C SER A 66 -8.43 7.01 -12.57
N PHE A 67 -7.53 6.28 -11.89
CA PHE A 67 -7.59 4.83 -11.78
C PHE A 67 -8.88 4.34 -11.07
N LEU A 68 -9.21 4.94 -9.93
CA LEU A 68 -10.40 4.54 -9.15
C LEU A 68 -11.71 4.85 -9.89
N LYS A 69 -11.81 6.03 -10.52
CA LYS A 69 -12.99 6.44 -11.28
C LYS A 69 -13.15 5.63 -12.57
N GLY A 70 -12.07 5.39 -13.29
CA GLY A 70 -12.08 4.61 -14.52
C GLY A 70 -12.30 3.12 -14.30
N CYS A 71 -11.95 2.61 -13.11
CA CYS A 71 -12.05 1.21 -12.73
C CYS A 71 -11.51 0.23 -13.80
N PRO A 72 -10.33 0.47 -14.41
CA PRO A 72 -9.86 -0.34 -15.53
C PRO A 72 -9.31 -1.71 -15.09
N ALA A 73 -8.96 -1.84 -13.81
CA ALA A 73 -8.37 -3.04 -13.23
C ALA A 73 -8.60 -3.09 -11.71
N LEU A 74 -8.35 -4.26 -11.10
CA LEU A 74 -8.45 -4.45 -9.66
C LEU A 74 -7.29 -3.77 -8.92
N LEU A 75 -6.07 -3.92 -9.44
CA LEU A 75 -4.84 -3.42 -8.84
C LEU A 75 -4.15 -2.40 -9.75
N LEU A 76 -3.58 -1.35 -9.15
CA LEU A 76 -2.59 -0.47 -9.79
C LEU A 76 -1.27 -0.57 -9.03
N PRO A 77 -0.19 -1.07 -9.65
CA PRO A 77 1.14 -1.04 -9.04
C PRO A 77 1.67 0.40 -9.05
N VAL A 78 2.19 0.85 -7.92
CA VAL A 78 2.82 2.17 -7.74
C VAL A 78 4.16 2.01 -7.01
N PRO A 79 5.21 2.75 -7.38
CA PRO A 79 6.48 2.68 -6.64
C PRO A 79 6.31 3.23 -5.22
N SER A 80 7.06 2.67 -4.27
CA SER A 80 7.22 3.29 -2.94
C SER A 80 8.03 4.59 -3.08
N ALA A 81 7.61 5.63 -2.37
CA ALA A 81 8.35 6.88 -2.25
C ALA A 81 9.53 6.76 -1.25
N ILE A 82 9.50 5.75 -0.39
CA ILE A 82 10.46 5.54 0.69
C ILE A 82 11.57 4.59 0.25
N MET A 83 11.20 3.41 -0.29
CA MET A 83 12.15 2.35 -0.60
C MET A 83 12.31 2.16 -2.12
N PRO A 84 13.52 2.34 -2.68
CA PRO A 84 13.79 2.04 -4.07
C PRO A 84 13.45 0.58 -4.43
N HIS A 85 13.10 0.35 -5.70
CA HIS A 85 12.80 -0.99 -6.23
C HIS A 85 11.69 -1.75 -5.50
N THR A 86 10.83 -1.04 -4.77
CA THR A 86 9.69 -1.59 -4.03
C THR A 86 8.39 -1.07 -4.61
N LEU A 87 7.39 -1.95 -4.73
CA LEU A 87 6.05 -1.61 -5.18
C LEU A 87 5.05 -1.67 -4.04
N ASN A 88 4.14 -0.71 -4.05
CA ASN A 88 2.87 -0.73 -3.37
C ASN A 88 1.76 -0.88 -4.43
N TYR A 89 0.53 -1.07 -3.99
CA TYR A 89 -0.62 -1.31 -4.85
C TYR A 89 -1.82 -0.52 -4.36
N LEU A 90 -2.53 0.12 -5.29
CA LEU A 90 -3.88 0.59 -5.05
C LEU A 90 -4.83 -0.54 -5.40
N PHE A 91 -5.53 -1.07 -4.40
CA PHE A 91 -6.64 -1.99 -4.59
C PHE A 91 -7.93 -1.20 -4.72
N ASN A 92 -8.70 -1.50 -5.78
CA ASN A 92 -9.99 -0.87 -6.05
C ASN A 92 -11.16 -1.77 -5.60
N PRO A 93 -11.82 -1.49 -4.47
CA PRO A 93 -12.94 -2.31 -3.99
C PRO A 93 -14.17 -2.27 -4.90
N MET A 94 -14.29 -1.23 -5.75
CA MET A 94 -15.41 -1.07 -6.68
C MET A 94 -15.26 -1.90 -7.95
N HIS A 95 -14.10 -2.53 -8.18
CA HIS A 95 -13.88 -3.41 -9.32
C HIS A 95 -14.58 -4.76 -9.09
N LEU A 96 -15.19 -5.34 -10.14
CA LEU A 96 -15.97 -6.59 -10.03
C LEU A 96 -15.16 -7.76 -9.47
N ASP A 97 -13.86 -7.82 -9.75
CA ASP A 97 -12.97 -8.86 -9.22
C ASP A 97 -12.57 -8.66 -7.75
N SER A 98 -12.96 -7.57 -7.09
CA SER A 98 -12.62 -7.32 -5.69
C SER A 98 -13.16 -8.42 -4.76
N VAL A 99 -14.28 -9.03 -5.13
CA VAL A 99 -14.91 -10.16 -4.41
C VAL A 99 -14.07 -11.43 -4.44
N LYS A 100 -13.06 -11.52 -5.32
CA LYS A 100 -12.15 -12.66 -5.41
C LYS A 100 -10.99 -12.57 -4.41
N ALA A 101 -10.83 -11.42 -3.75
CA ALA A 101 -9.78 -11.22 -2.76
C ALA A 101 -10.12 -11.98 -1.46
N VAL A 102 -9.15 -12.73 -0.95
CA VAL A 102 -9.22 -13.37 0.37
C VAL A 102 -8.41 -12.53 1.34
N ILE A 103 -9.04 -12.12 2.44
CA ILE A 103 -8.39 -11.31 3.48
C ILE A 103 -8.21 -12.19 4.71
N THR A 104 -6.95 -12.34 5.13
CA THR A 104 -6.60 -13.02 6.38
C THR A 104 -6.01 -12.01 7.34
N VAL A 105 -6.51 -12.03 8.58
CA VAL A 105 -5.98 -11.21 9.67
C VAL A 105 -4.85 -11.97 10.34
N GLU A 106 -3.68 -11.36 10.40
CA GLU A 106 -2.51 -11.87 11.10
C GLU A 106 -2.20 -10.95 12.29
N PRO A 107 -2.19 -11.47 13.53
CA PRO A 107 -1.76 -10.72 14.69
C PRO A 107 -0.34 -10.20 14.47
N PHE A 108 -0.18 -8.87 14.51
CA PHE A 108 1.10 -8.23 14.32
C PHE A 108 1.59 -7.63 15.64
N ARG A 109 2.88 -7.80 15.91
CA ARG A 109 3.56 -7.10 17.00
C ARG A 109 4.85 -6.54 16.45
N LEU A 110 5.04 -5.24 16.61
CA LEU A 110 6.29 -4.62 16.23
C LEU A 110 7.41 -5.18 17.11
N ASP A 111 8.49 -5.67 16.49
CA ASP A 111 9.68 -6.07 17.20
C ASP A 111 10.38 -4.83 17.80
N ASN A 112 10.57 -4.84 19.12
CA ASN A 112 11.18 -3.74 19.87
C ASN A 112 12.61 -3.40 19.46
N ARG A 113 13.27 -4.21 18.62
CA ARG A 113 14.61 -3.94 18.09
C ARG A 113 14.58 -3.06 16.83
N LEU A 114 13.42 -2.85 16.21
CA LEU A 114 13.32 -2.12 14.94
C LEU A 114 13.45 -0.60 15.09
N ILE A 115 13.16 -0.04 16.27
CA ILE A 115 13.30 1.38 16.56
C ILE A 115 14.19 1.53 17.79
N LYS A 116 15.23 2.38 17.68
CA LYS A 116 16.13 2.65 18.79
C LYS A 116 15.36 3.46 19.83
N LYS A 117 15.30 2.96 21.07
CA LYS A 117 14.88 3.78 22.21
C LYS A 117 15.89 4.91 22.37
N THR A 118 15.42 6.15 22.30
CA THR A 118 16.23 7.34 22.58
C THR A 118 16.12 7.68 24.06
#